data_AF-A0A1R4EEH0-F1
#
_entry.id   AF-A0A1R4EEH0-F1
#
_cell.length_a   1.000
_cell.length_b   1.000
_cell.length_c   1.000
_cell.angle_alpha   90.00
_cell.angle_beta   90.00
_cell.angle_gamma   90.00
#
_symmetry.space_group_name_H-M   'P 1'
#
loop_
_entity.id
_entity.type
_entity.pdbx_description
1 polymer ?
#
loop_
_entity_poly.entity_id
_entity_poly.type
_entity_poly.pdbx_seq_one_letter_code
_entity_poly.pdbx_strand_id
1 'polypeptide(L)'
;MKNTLILSAERLKNITNIASGYISKDQALLEDFISVYYRNVAGRLAGLESDTDLAGMALHHFVLLKSYQDNEPALRLFNPSVEEHHFHSGRSVLQLVAFNRRVYGFLRYP
;
A
#
# COMPACT_ATOMS: atom_id res chain seq x y z
N MET A 1 20.87 19.65 2.06
CA MET A 1 20.17 18.63 2.86
C MET A 1 19.14 17.94 1.97
N LYS A 2 19.29 16.64 1.68
CA LYS A 2 18.27 15.89 0.91
C LYS A 2 17.03 15.76 1.80
N ASN A 3 15.88 16.21 1.31
CA ASN A 3 14.61 16.12 2.02
C ASN A 3 14.31 14.64 2.31
N THR A 4 14.58 14.20 3.54
CA THR A 4 14.54 12.79 3.96
C THR A 4 13.14 12.36 4.40
N LEU A 5 12.16 13.25 4.25
CA LEU A 5 10.81 13.09 4.76
C LEU A 5 9.92 12.27 3.81
N ILE A 6 10.22 12.26 2.51
CA ILE A 6 9.40 11.62 1.47
C ILE A 6 10.28 10.87 0.47
N LEU A 7 9.66 9.92 -0.24
CA LEU A 7 10.28 9.23 -1.37
C LEU A 7 10.61 10.22 -2.51
N SER A 8 11.76 10.04 -3.17
CA SER A 8 12.11 10.84 -4.34
C SER A 8 11.22 10.47 -5.53
N ALA A 9 10.99 11.41 -6.45
CA ALA A 9 10.20 11.16 -7.65
C ALA A 9 10.80 10.03 -8.52
N GLU A 10 12.13 9.94 -8.59
CA GLU A 10 12.83 8.86 -9.27
C GLU A 10 12.53 7.50 -8.64
N ARG A 11 12.60 7.41 -7.30
CA ARG A 11 12.33 6.17 -6.59
C ARG A 11 10.87 5.76 -6.71
N LEU A 12 9.95 6.71 -6.65
CA LEU A 12 8.54 6.47 -6.89
C LEU A 12 8.30 5.92 -8.30
N LYS A 13 8.95 6.49 -9.32
CA LYS A 13 8.89 5.99 -10.70
C LYS A 13 9.41 4.55 -10.81
N ASN A 14 10.52 4.22 -10.15
CA ASN A 14 11.06 2.86 -10.15
C ASN A 14 10.09 1.85 -9.53
N ILE A 15 9.53 2.18 -8.37
CA ILE A 15 8.54 1.37 -7.67
C ILE A 15 7.32 1.13 -8.58
N THR A 16 6.80 2.20 -9.20
CA THR A 16 5.68 2.11 -10.13
C THR A 16 5.98 1.21 -11.33
N ASN A 17 7.16 1.36 -11.95
CA ASN A 17 7.55 0.51 -13.08
C ASN A 17 7.63 -0.97 -12.71
N ILE A 18 8.18 -1.29 -11.54
CA ILE A 18 8.24 -2.66 -11.04
C ILE A 18 6.81 -3.19 -10.83
N ALA A 19 5.96 -2.42 -10.14
CA ALA A 19 4.60 -2.83 -9.83
C ALA A 19 3.74 -3.04 -11.09
N SER A 20 3.83 -2.14 -12.07
CA SER A 20 3.11 -2.24 -13.35
C SER A 20 3.51 -3.47 -14.17
N GLY A 21 4.67 -4.09 -13.90
CA GLY A 21 5.07 -5.37 -14.50
C GLY A 21 4.22 -6.57 -14.07
N TYR A 22 3.55 -6.49 -12.91
CA TYR A 22 2.75 -7.59 -12.35
C TYR A 22 1.26 -7.52 -12.73
N ILE A 23 0.79 -6.36 -13.16
CA ILE A 23 -0.63 -6.14 -13.45
C ILE A 23 -0.76 -5.53 -14.85
N SER A 24 -1.47 -6.24 -15.74
CA SER A 24 -1.77 -5.78 -17.10
C SER A 24 -3.06 -4.96 -17.19
N LYS A 25 -4.01 -5.18 -16.27
CA LYS A 25 -5.31 -4.51 -16.23
C LYS A 25 -5.35 -3.49 -15.09
N ASP A 26 -5.83 -2.27 -15.34
CA ASP A 26 -5.88 -1.19 -14.34
C ASP A 26 -4.51 -0.56 -14.00
N GLN A 27 -3.54 -0.60 -14.93
CA GLN A 27 -2.22 0.03 -14.74
C GLN A 27 -2.32 1.50 -14.35
N ALA A 28 -3.11 2.31 -15.07
CA ALA A 28 -3.30 3.72 -14.72
C ALA A 28 -3.81 3.92 -13.28
N LEU A 29 -4.74 3.06 -12.83
CA LEU A 29 -5.26 3.12 -11.46
C LEU A 29 -4.21 2.70 -10.42
N LEU A 30 -3.36 1.72 -10.75
CA LEU A 30 -2.23 1.32 -9.92
C LEU A 30 -1.20 2.46 -9.79
N GLU A 31 -0.90 3.16 -10.88
CA GLU A 31 0.00 4.32 -10.87
C GLU A 31 -0.52 5.43 -9.94
N ASP A 32 -1.80 5.79 -10.08
CA ASP A 32 -2.48 6.76 -9.21
C ASP A 32 -2.47 6.29 -7.76
N PHE A 33 -2.77 5.01 -7.52
CA PHE A 33 -2.76 4.41 -6.19
C PHE A 33 -1.38 4.52 -5.54
N ILE A 34 -0.30 4.13 -6.22
CA ILE A 34 1.07 4.17 -5.69
C ILE A 34 1.46 5.60 -5.31
N SER A 35 1.07 6.60 -6.11
CA SER A 35 1.33 8.02 -5.83
C SER A 35 0.68 8.50 -4.52
N VAL A 36 -0.52 8.00 -4.20
CA VAL A 36 -1.25 8.34 -2.97
C VAL A 36 -0.73 7.51 -1.80
N TYR A 37 -0.52 6.21 -2.01
CA TYR A 37 -0.08 5.24 -1.02
C TYR A 37 1.24 5.65 -0.35
N TYR A 38 2.20 6.13 -1.15
CA TYR A 38 3.50 6.56 -0.66
C TYR A 38 3.60 8.04 -0.26
N ARG A 39 2.54 8.84 -0.46
CA ARG A 39 2.54 10.28 -0.19
C ARG A 39 2.95 10.64 1.24
N ASN A 40 2.53 9.82 2.21
CA ASN A 40 2.76 10.04 3.64
C ASN A 40 3.76 9.06 4.26
N VAL A 41 4.40 8.21 3.46
CA VAL A 41 5.40 7.27 3.98
C VAL A 41 6.70 8.03 4.20
N ALA A 42 7.17 8.03 5.44
CA ALA A 42 8.42 8.66 5.80
C ALA A 42 9.59 8.06 5.00
N GLY A 43 10.35 8.91 4.30
CA GLY A 43 11.48 8.47 3.48
C GLY A 43 12.51 7.62 4.25
N ARG A 44 12.68 7.86 5.55
CA ARG A 44 13.51 7.01 6.43
C ARG A 44 13.01 5.57 6.51
N LEU A 45 11.70 5.35 6.63
CA LEU A 45 11.13 4.00 6.71
C LEU A 45 11.22 3.30 5.35
N ALA A 46 10.90 4.00 4.27
CA ALA A 46 11.06 3.47 2.93
C ALA A 46 12.54 3.20 2.57
N GLY A 47 13.49 3.90 3.19
CA GLY A 47 14.93 3.66 3.03
C GLY A 47 15.43 2.33 3.59
N LEU A 48 14.62 1.64 4.40
CA LEU A 48 14.95 0.33 4.96
C LEU A 48 14.56 -0.83 4.05
N GLU A 49 13.70 -0.58 3.06
CA GLU A 49 13.13 -1.58 2.18
C GLU A 49 13.64 -1.40 0.75
N SER A 50 13.71 -2.49 -0.02
CA SER A 50 14.11 -2.44 -1.43
C SER A 50 12.99 -1.87 -2.32
N ASP A 51 13.33 -1.38 -3.52
CA ASP A 51 12.30 -0.89 -4.46
C ASP A 51 11.34 -2.02 -4.89
N THR A 52 11.82 -3.27 -4.94
CA THR A 52 11.01 -4.45 -5.21
C THR A 52 10.02 -4.74 -4.09
N ASP A 53 10.47 -4.68 -2.82
CA ASP A 53 9.58 -4.91 -1.68
C ASP A 53 8.55 -3.78 -1.56
N LEU A 54 8.95 -2.53 -1.80
CA LEU A 54 8.01 -1.40 -1.86
C LEU A 54 6.98 -1.56 -2.99
N ALA A 55 7.39 -2.06 -4.16
CA ALA A 55 6.45 -2.36 -5.24
C ALA A 55 5.47 -3.47 -4.82
N GLY A 56 5.98 -4.55 -4.23
CA GLY A 56 5.17 -5.65 -3.73
C GLY A 56 4.20 -5.26 -2.63
N MET A 57 4.63 -4.43 -1.67
CA MET A 57 3.76 -3.90 -0.62
C MET A 57 2.61 -3.08 -1.19
N ALA A 58 2.87 -2.25 -2.21
CA ALA A 58 1.82 -1.48 -2.87
C ALA A 58 0.86 -2.39 -3.65
N LEU A 59 1.39 -3.39 -4.37
CA LEU A 59 0.59 -4.38 -5.08
C LEU A 59 -0.32 -5.18 -4.14
N HIS A 60 0.22 -5.68 -3.02
CA HIS A 60 -0.53 -6.41 -2.02
C HIS A 60 -1.73 -5.61 -1.52
N HIS A 61 -1.52 -4.34 -1.15
CA HIS A 61 -2.60 -3.47 -0.68
C HIS A 61 -3.57 -3.06 -1.79
N PHE A 62 -3.08 -2.89 -3.02
CA PHE A 62 -3.94 -2.59 -4.16
C PHE A 62 -4.91 -3.75 -4.44
N VAL A 63 -4.41 -4.98 -4.48
CA VAL A 63 -5.23 -6.19 -4.65
C VAL A 63 -6.20 -6.34 -3.48
N LEU A 64 -5.74 -6.13 -2.25
CA LEU A 64 -6.57 -6.17 -1.05
C LEU A 64 -7.74 -5.19 -1.15
N LEU A 65 -7.49 -3.94 -1.53
CA LEU A 65 -8.53 -2.91 -1.69
C LEU A 65 -9.54 -3.27 -2.77
N LYS A 66 -9.12 -3.86 -3.89
CA LYS A 66 -10.03 -4.31 -4.95
C LYS A 66 -10.92 -5.48 -4.51
N SER A 67 -10.43 -6.31 -3.60
CA SER A 67 -11.16 -7.44 -3.01
C SER A 67 -11.96 -7.08 -1.76
N TYR A 68 -11.90 -5.82 -1.31
CA TYR A 68 -12.51 -5.38 -0.07
C TYR A 68 -14.04 -5.56 -0.09
N GLN A 69 -14.58 -6.03 1.03
CA GLN A 69 -16.02 -6.17 1.24
C GLN A 69 -16.41 -5.46 2.55
N ASP A 70 -17.36 -4.52 2.47
CA ASP A 70 -17.71 -3.60 3.56
C ASP A 70 -18.06 -4.28 4.90
N ASN A 71 -18.59 -5.51 4.87
CA ASN A 71 -19.09 -6.23 6.05
C ASN A 71 -18.16 -7.36 6.54
N GLU A 72 -16.94 -7.46 6.00
CA GLU A 72 -15.99 -8.53 6.32
C GLU A 72 -14.70 -7.96 6.91
N PRO A 73 -14.70 -7.53 8.19
CA PRO A 73 -13.46 -7.13 8.85
C PRO A 73 -12.54 -8.34 8.98
N ALA A 74 -11.23 -8.11 8.84
CA ALA A 74 -10.24 -9.18 8.94
C ALA A 74 -9.04 -8.75 9.78
N LEU A 75 -8.58 -9.65 10.64
CA LEU A 75 -7.29 -9.56 11.32
C LEU A 75 -6.42 -10.73 10.82
N ARG A 76 -5.26 -10.42 10.24
CA ARG A 76 -4.31 -11.43 9.74
C ARG A 76 -2.93 -11.16 10.29
N LEU A 77 -2.24 -12.21 10.74
CA LEU A 77 -0.83 -12.18 11.09
C LEU A 77 -0.12 -13.15 10.15
N PHE A 78 0.81 -12.65 9.34
CA PHE A 78 1.53 -13.46 8.35
C PHE A 78 2.97 -13.01 8.18
N ASN A 79 3.80 -13.91 7.67
CA ASN A 79 5.14 -13.59 7.19
C ASN A 79 5.08 -13.44 5.67
N PRO A 80 5.39 -12.26 5.10
CA PRO A 80 5.29 -12.04 3.66
C PRO A 80 6.20 -12.97 2.85
N SER A 81 5.66 -13.46 1.74
CA SER A 81 6.34 -14.25 0.72
C SER A 81 6.12 -13.60 -0.64
N VAL A 82 7.10 -13.71 -1.56
CA VAL A 82 6.94 -13.10 -2.89
C VAL A 82 5.85 -13.77 -3.70
N GLU A 83 5.62 -15.06 -3.51
CA GLU A 83 4.63 -15.83 -4.25
C GLU A 83 3.20 -15.37 -3.93
N GLU A 84 2.89 -15.15 -2.65
CA GLU A 84 1.53 -14.81 -2.21
C GLU A 84 1.30 -13.31 -2.04
N HIS A 85 2.35 -12.58 -1.64
CA HIS A 85 2.24 -11.18 -1.21
C HIS A 85 3.01 -10.22 -2.11
N HIS A 86 3.83 -10.72 -3.05
CA HIS A 86 4.68 -9.92 -3.94
C HIS A 86 5.82 -9.15 -3.26
N PHE A 87 5.99 -9.25 -1.94
CA PHE A 87 7.14 -8.68 -1.21
C PHE A 87 7.68 -9.65 -0.16
N HIS A 88 8.94 -9.47 0.18
CA HIS A 88 9.55 -10.12 1.32
C HIS A 88 9.60 -9.16 2.51
N SER A 89 9.54 -9.71 3.72
CA SER A 89 9.89 -8.97 4.92
C SER A 89 10.59 -9.87 5.91
N GLY A 90 11.65 -9.36 6.54
CA GLY A 90 12.25 -10.00 7.72
C GLY A 90 11.39 -9.91 8.98
N ARG A 91 10.19 -9.34 8.89
CA ARG A 91 9.26 -9.12 10.01
C ARG A 91 7.88 -9.66 9.68
N SER A 92 7.16 -10.11 10.71
CA SER A 92 5.75 -10.45 10.58
C SER A 92 4.90 -9.19 10.37
N VAL A 93 3.88 -9.31 9.54
CA VAL A 93 2.92 -8.25 9.23
C VAL A 93 1.60 -8.54 9.95
N LEU A 94 1.13 -7.55 10.72
CA LEU A 94 -0.22 -7.53 11.26
C LEU A 94 -1.10 -6.68 10.34
N GLN A 95 -2.00 -7.32 9.61
CA GLN A 95 -2.96 -6.66 8.72
C GLN A 95 -4.32 -6.55 9.41
N LEU A 96 -4.86 -5.34 9.44
CA LEU A 96 -6.19 -5.04 9.96
C LEU A 96 -7.05 -4.44 8.83
N VAL A 97 -8.13 -5.11 8.49
CA VAL A 97 -9.18 -4.61 7.59
C VAL A 97 -10.39 -4.29 8.45
N ALA A 98 -10.75 -3.00 8.50
CA ALA A 98 -11.87 -2.53 9.29
C ALA A 98 -13.13 -2.33 8.44
N PHE A 99 -14.29 -2.24 9.10
CA PHE A 99 -15.51 -1.77 8.46
C PHE A 99 -15.30 -0.38 7.87
N ASN A 100 -15.97 -0.13 6.75
CA ASN A 100 -16.05 1.21 6.21
C ASN A 100 -16.77 2.08 7.24
N ARG A 101 -16.09 3.12 7.69
CA ARG A 101 -16.63 3.97 8.74
C ARG A 101 -17.80 4.72 8.13
N ARG A 102 -19.04 4.37 8.51
CA ARG A 102 -20.20 5.22 8.19
C ARG A 102 -19.88 6.62 8.68
N VAL A 103 -19.79 7.58 7.77
CA VAL A 103 -19.77 8.99 8.13
C VAL A 103 -21.16 9.27 8.65
N TYR A 104 -21.37 9.07 9.96
CA TYR A 104 -22.54 9.61 10.62
C TYR A 104 -22.40 11.13 10.48
N GLY A 105 -23.15 11.69 9.53
CA GLY A 105 -23.36 13.12 9.43
C GLY A 105 -23.72 13.61 10.83
N PHE A 106 -23.02 14.65 11.28
CA PHE A 106 -23.27 15.34 12.53
C PHE A 106 -24.76 15.33 12.84
N LEU A 107 -25.14 14.64 13.91
CA LEU A 107 -26.42 14.85 14.57
C LEU A 107 -26.46 16.34 14.90
N ARG A 108 -27.15 17.12 14.06
CA ARG A 108 -27.71 18.40 14.47
C ARG A 108 -28.69 18.04 15.57
N TYR A 109 -28.28 18.24 16.82
CA TYR A 109 -29.23 18.34 17.91
C TYR A 109 -30.11 19.58 17.66
N PRO A 110 -31.44 19.49 17.84
CA PRO A 110 -32.36 20.60 17.66
C PRO A 110 -32.08 21.75 18.64
#